data_AF-A0A094IEP7-F1
#
_entry.id   AF-A0A094IEP7-F1
#
_cell.length_a   1.000
_cell.length_b   1.000
_cell.length_c   1.000
_cell.angle_alpha   90.00
_cell.angle_beta   90.00
_cell.angle_gamma   90.00
#
_symmetry.space_group_name_H-M   'P 1'
#
loop_
_entity.id
_entity.type
_entity.pdbx_description
1 polymer ?
#
loop_
_entity_poly.entity_id
_entity_poly.type
_entity_poly.pdbx_seq_one_letter_code
_entity_poly.pdbx_strand_id
1 'polypeptide(L)'
;MITGFDITASDVLLVDVGGGRGHDVAAFSTQYESHLGKIILQDREPVIAGVVASCEERLFEAQVHDFFTPQPIKAARAYSLCPILHD
;
A
#
# COMPACT_ATOMS: atom_id res chain seq x y z
N MET A 1 2.22 -18.10 -4.15
CA MET A 1 1.05 -17.70 -4.97
C MET A 1 -0.20 -18.14 -4.25
N ILE A 2 -1.16 -17.23 -4.00
CA ILE A 2 -2.46 -17.60 -3.41
C ILE A 2 -3.26 -18.28 -4.52
N THR A 3 -3.65 -19.54 -4.30
CA THR A 3 -4.44 -20.30 -5.27
C THR A 3 -5.75 -19.57 -5.56
N GLY A 4 -6.00 -19.22 -6.84
CA GLY A 4 -7.24 -18.59 -7.29
C GLY A 4 -7.17 -17.08 -7.57
N PHE A 5 -6.02 -16.42 -7.38
CA PHE A 5 -5.86 -15.02 -7.81
C PHE A 5 -5.56 -14.93 -9.32
N ASP A 6 -6.36 -14.14 -10.03
CA ASP A 6 -6.12 -13.81 -11.43
C ASP A 6 -5.14 -12.64 -11.55
N ILE A 7 -3.90 -12.93 -11.91
CA ILE A 7 -2.85 -11.92 -12.09
C ILE A 7 -3.11 -10.96 -13.25
N THR A 8 -4.01 -11.31 -14.18
CA THR A 8 -4.39 -10.40 -15.28
C THR A 8 -5.34 -9.30 -14.81
N ALA A 9 -6.02 -9.49 -13.67
CA ALA A 9 -6.95 -8.52 -13.11
C ALA A 9 -6.26 -7.37 -12.37
N SER A 10 -5.12 -7.63 -11.73
CA SER A 10 -4.30 -6.60 -11.06
C SER A 10 -2.92 -7.15 -10.71
N ASP A 11 -1.89 -6.31 -10.86
CA ASP A 11 -0.53 -6.60 -10.38
C ASP A 11 -0.26 -6.03 -8.97
N VAL A 12 -1.29 -5.51 -8.29
CA VAL A 12 -1.12 -4.98 -6.92
C VAL A 12 -1.26 -6.10 -5.89
N LEU A 13 -0.20 -6.33 -5.15
CA LEU A 13 -0.15 -7.28 -4.05
C LEU A 13 -0.87 -6.74 -2.80
N LEU A 14 -0.56 -5.50 -2.43
CA LEU A 14 -1.07 -4.92 -1.19
C LEU A 14 -1.34 -3.44 -1.37
N VAL A 15 -2.51 -3.00 -0.93
CA VAL A 15 -2.80 -1.58 -0.70
C VAL A 15 -2.94 -1.38 0.80
N ASP A 16 -2.06 -0.59 1.40
CA ASP A 16 -2.14 -0.20 2.81
C ASP A 16 -2.85 1.14 2.92
N VAL A 17 -4.13 1.09 3.31
CA VAL A 17 -5.05 2.22 3.32
C VAL A 17 -4.95 2.92 4.68
N GLY A 18 -4.49 4.16 4.66
CA GLY A 18 -4.25 4.95 5.87
C GLY A 18 -3.05 4.48 6.67
N GLY A 19 -2.02 3.97 5.99
CA GLY A 19 -0.82 3.39 6.61
C GLY A 19 0.17 4.42 7.18
N GLY A 20 -0.18 5.70 7.21
CA GLY A 20 0.65 6.76 7.77
C GLY A 20 1.97 6.89 7.01
N ARG A 21 3.08 6.71 7.73
CA ARG A 21 4.44 6.82 7.16
C ARG A 21 4.93 5.53 6.48
N GLY A 22 4.12 4.46 6.50
CA GLY A 22 4.43 3.20 5.82
C GLY A 22 5.46 2.32 6.52
N HIS A 23 5.57 2.39 7.85
CA HIS A 23 6.49 1.53 8.60
C HIS A 23 6.16 0.04 8.43
N ASP A 24 4.86 -0.30 8.42
CA ASP A 24 4.41 -1.69 8.30
C ASP A 24 4.64 -2.24 6.89
N VAL A 25 4.33 -1.47 5.84
CA VAL A 25 4.63 -1.86 4.45
C VAL A 25 6.12 -1.91 4.16
N ALA A 26 6.94 -1.06 4.78
CA ALA A 26 8.40 -1.14 4.68
C ALA A 26 8.90 -2.46 5.27
N ALA A 27 8.49 -2.77 6.51
CA ALA A 27 8.86 -4.02 7.18
C ALA A 27 8.40 -5.25 6.38
N PHE A 28 7.16 -5.23 5.87
CA PHE A 28 6.64 -6.30 5.02
C PHE A 28 7.46 -6.48 3.74
N SER A 29 7.79 -5.38 3.05
CA SER A 29 8.56 -5.43 1.80
C SER A 29 9.98 -5.96 2.04
N THR A 30 10.64 -5.53 3.12
CA THR A 30 11.98 -6.02 3.51
C THR A 30 11.96 -7.48 3.95
N GLN A 31 10.92 -7.93 4.66
CA GLN A 31 10.82 -9.32 5.08
C GLN A 31 10.56 -10.27 3.89
N TYR A 32 9.89 -9.78 2.85
CA TYR A 32 9.44 -10.58 1.71
C TYR A 32 9.96 -10.03 0.36
N GLU A 33 11.26 -9.77 0.23
CA GLU A 33 11.86 -9.13 -0.96
C GLU A 33 11.56 -9.83 -2.31
N SER A 34 11.25 -11.13 -2.28
CA SER A 34 10.89 -11.92 -3.48
C SER A 34 9.39 -11.91 -3.80
N HIS A 35 8.62 -10.99 -3.23
CA HIS A 35 7.19 -10.88 -3.49
C HIS A 35 6.91 -10.47 -4.95
N LEU A 36 5.85 -11.05 -5.52
CA LEU A 36 5.39 -10.69 -6.86
C LEU A 36 4.24 -9.70 -6.76
N GLY A 37 4.39 -8.55 -7.42
CA GLY A 37 3.37 -7.49 -7.47
C GLY A 37 3.72 -6.28 -6.60
N LYS A 38 3.01 -5.19 -6.86
CA LYS A 38 3.25 -3.87 -6.26
C LYS A 38 2.66 -3.75 -4.87
N ILE A 39 3.34 -2.99 -4.01
CA ILE A 39 2.84 -2.57 -2.71
C ILE A 39 2.60 -1.06 -2.78
N ILE A 40 1.39 -0.65 -2.40
CA ILE A 40 0.94 0.74 -2.48
C ILE A 40 0.58 1.22 -1.07
N LEU A 41 1.23 2.27 -0.60
CA LEU A 41 0.86 3.02 0.59
C LEU A 41 -0.11 4.14 0.21
N GLN A 42 -1.26 4.19 0.85
CA GLN A 42 -2.26 5.25 0.66
C GLN A 42 -2.47 6.04 1.94
N ASP A 43 -2.41 7.36 1.83
CA ASP A 43 -2.78 8.30 2.90
C ASP A 43 -3.12 9.68 2.31
N ARG A 44 -3.51 10.64 3.15
CA ARG A 44 -3.78 12.01 2.76
C ARG A 44 -2.50 12.71 2.27
N GLU A 45 -2.70 13.74 1.44
CA GLU A 45 -1.62 14.49 0.81
C GLU A 45 -0.50 14.92 1.77
N PRO A 46 -0.78 15.50 2.97
CA PRO A 46 0.29 15.97 3.84
C PRO A 46 1.19 14.84 4.35
N VAL A 47 0.62 13.65 4.53
CA VAL A 47 1.35 12.46 4.99
C VAL A 47 2.22 11.92 3.86
N ILE A 48 1.62 11.74 2.67
CA ILE A 48 2.33 11.23 1.49
C ILE A 48 3.45 12.18 1.05
N ALA A 49 3.24 13.50 1.13
CA ALA A 49 4.28 14.48 0.87
C ALA A 49 5.49 14.29 1.79
N GLY A 50 5.25 14.04 3.09
CA GLY A 50 6.30 13.73 4.06
C GLY A 50 7.02 12.41 3.78
N VAL A 51 6.30 11.38 3.30
CA VAL A 51 6.89 10.10 2.88
C VAL A 51 7.74 10.25 1.62
N VAL A 52 7.29 11.05 0.65
CA VAL A 52 8.04 11.27 -0.60
C VAL A 52 9.27 12.15 -0.39
N ALA A 53 9.21 13.08 0.57
CA ALA A 53 10.32 13.95 0.91
C ALA A 53 11.44 13.25 1.69
N SER A 54 11.23 12.03 2.21
CA SER A 54 12.32 11.28 2.83
C SER A 54 13.31 10.81 1.76
N CYS A 55 14.61 10.93 2.03
CA CYS A 55 15.68 10.44 1.15
C CYS A 55 15.87 8.91 1.23
N GLU A 56 14.94 8.19 1.85
CA GLU A 56 15.03 6.74 2.04
C GLU A 56 14.54 6.03 0.77
N GLU A 57 15.29 5.03 0.31
CA GLU A 57 14.81 4.14 -0.75
C GLU A 57 13.57 3.39 -0.25
N ARG A 58 12.50 3.45 -1.04
CA ARG A 58 11.21 2.83 -0.70
C ARG A 58 10.98 1.63 -1.60
N LEU A 59 10.64 0.50 -0.98
CA LEU A 59 10.23 -0.73 -1.68
C LEU A 59 8.74 -0.75 -2.05
N PHE A 60 8.03 0.35 -1.79
CA PHE A 60 6.60 0.53 -2.06
C PHE A 60 6.34 1.86 -2.77
N GLU A 61 5.24 1.94 -3.51
CA GLU A 61 4.77 3.18 -4.12
C GLU A 61 3.89 3.96 -3.14
N ALA A 62 4.00 5.29 -3.10
CA ALA A 62 3.16 6.14 -2.25
C ALA A 62 2.12 6.84 -3.12
N GLN A 63 0.85 6.77 -2.72
CA GLN A 63 -0.27 7.33 -3.45
C GLN A 63 -1.15 8.18 -2.52
N VAL A 64 -1.42 9.42 -2.93
CA VAL A 64 -2.41 10.25 -2.23
C VAL A 64 -3.80 9.65 -2.43
N HIS A 65 -4.48 9.33 -1.33
CA HIS A 65 -5.86 8.86 -1.36
C HIS A 65 -6.61 9.24 -0.08
N ASP A 66 -7.81 9.78 -0.27
CA ASP A 66 -8.80 9.92 0.80
C ASP A 66 -9.67 8.65 0.82
N PHE A 67 -9.57 7.87 1.90
CA PHE A 67 -10.28 6.60 2.04
C PHE A 67 -11.80 6.75 2.17
N PHE A 68 -12.33 7.96 2.38
CA PHE A 68 -13.77 8.23 2.30
C PHE A 68 -14.27 8.31 0.86
N THR A 69 -13.36 8.40 -0.12
CA THR A 69 -13.68 8.37 -1.55
C THR A 69 -13.57 6.93 -2.09
N PRO A 70 -14.22 6.62 -3.23
CA PRO A 70 -14.10 5.29 -3.82
C PRO A 70 -12.64 4.88 -4.07
N GLN A 71 -12.26 3.71 -3.57
CA GLN A 71 -10.91 3.16 -3.73
C GLN A 71 -10.49 3.08 -5.22
N PRO A 72 -9.44 3.80 -5.68
CA PRO A 72 -9.04 3.86 -7.08
C PRO A 72 -8.38 2.57 -7.58
N ILE A 73 -7.70 1.82 -6.72
CA ILE A 73 -7.09 0.55 -7.07
C ILE A 73 -8.15 -0.54 -6.93
N LYS A 74 -8.47 -1.23 -8.01
CA LYS A 74 -9.39 -2.37 -7.99
C LYS A 74 -8.61 -3.67 -8.07
N ALA A 75 -9.21 -4.73 -7.51
CA ALA A 75 -8.69 -6.09 -7.56
C ALA A 75 -7.26 -6.31 -7.04
N ALA A 76 -6.73 -5.42 -6.19
CA ALA A 76 -5.53 -5.76 -5.41
C ALA A 76 -5.76 -7.04 -4.59
N ARG A 77 -4.69 -7.82 -4.37
CA ARG A 77 -4.81 -9.10 -3.64
C ARG A 77 -5.25 -8.90 -2.19
N ALA A 78 -4.87 -7.78 -1.58
CA ALA A 78 -5.28 -7.40 -0.24
C ALA A 78 -5.38 -5.88 -0.09
N TYR A 79 -6.31 -5.46 0.77
CA TYR A 79 -6.39 -4.10 1.29
C TYR A 79 -6.21 -4.20 2.81
N SER A 80 -5.14 -3.62 3.33
CA SER A 80 -4.90 -3.51 4.76
C SER A 80 -5.49 -2.20 5.26
N LEU A 81 -6.19 -2.26 6.39
CA LEU A 81 -6.71 -1.09 7.10
C LEU A 81 -6.25 -1.20 8.55
N CYS A 82 -5.08 -0.65 8.85
CA CYS A 82 -4.49 -0.76 10.18
C CYS A 82 -3.72 0.53 10.53
N PRO A 83 -4.06 1.27 11.61
CA PRO A 83 -5.20 1.13 12.51
C PRO A 83 -6.31 2.14 12.20
N ILE A 84 -6.69 2.42 10.96
CA ILE A 84 -7.64 3.55 10.69
C ILE A 84 -9.11 3.33 11.09
N LEU A 85 -9.50 2.14 11.54
CA LEU A 85 -10.91 1.79 11.78
C LEU A 85 -11.42 2.13 13.19
N HIS A 86 -10.57 2.67 14.07
CA HIS A 86 -10.95 3.03 15.44
C HIS A 86 -11.14 4.54 15.65
N ASP A 87 -10.76 5.35 14.65
CA ASP A 87 -10.93 6.79 14.62
C ASP A 87 -12.26 7.18 13.95
#